data_AF-A0A3E4EG05-F1
#
_entry.id   AF-A0A3E4EG05-F1
#
_cell.length_a   1.000
_cell.length_b   1.000
_cell.length_c   1.000
_cell.angle_alpha   90.00
_cell.angle_beta   90.00
_cell.angle_gamma   90.00
#
_symmetry.space_group_name_H-M   'P 1'
#
loop_
_entity.id
_entity.type
_entity.pdbx_description
1 polymer ?
#
loop_
_entity_poly.entity_id
_entity_poly.type
_entity_poly.pdbx_seq_one_letter_code
_entity_poly.pdbx_strand_id
1 'polypeptide(L)' 'MDPRRSALYLFCVKRCDRVKALLWENDGFVLLYKRM' A
#
# COMPACT_ATOMS: atom_id res chain seq x y z
N MET A 1 -0.95 -6.97 -15.71
CA MET A 1 -0.12 -6.66 -14.52
C MET A 1 -0.42 -7.76 -13.51
N ASP A 2 0.51 -8.69 -13.26
CA ASP A 2 0.28 -9.77 -12.29
C ASP A 2 0.31 -9.19 -10.86
N PRO A 3 -0.82 -9.16 -10.12
CA PRO A 3 -0.87 -8.65 -8.75
C PRO A 3 -0.11 -9.54 -7.75
N ARG A 4 0.35 -10.71 -8.19
CA ARG A 4 1.08 -11.71 -7.40
C ARG A 4 2.60 -11.49 -7.38
N ARG A 5 3.11 -10.54 -8.18
CA ARG A 5 4.51 -10.11 -8.11
C ARG A 5 4.61 -9.03 -7.03
N SER A 6 5.70 -9.01 -6.26
CA SER A 6 5.97 -7.99 -5.23
C SER A 6 5.74 -6.60 -5.79
N ALA A 7 4.60 -6.00 -5.43
CA ALA A 7 4.13 -4.72 -5.93
C ALA A 7 3.63 -3.89 -4.76
N LEU A 8 3.96 -2.60 -4.80
CA LEU A 8 3.54 -1.61 -3.81
C LEU A 8 2.50 -0.69 -4.45
N TYR A 9 1.28 -0.71 -3.91
CA TYR A 9 0.20 0.18 -4.35
C TYR A 9 0.10 1.36 -3.40
N LEU A 10 0.51 2.53 -3.86
CA LEU A 10 0.45 3.77 -3.08
C LEU A 10 -0.89 4.47 -3.32
N PHE A 11 -1.59 4.78 -2.23
CA PHE A 11 -2.81 5.57 -2.26
C PHE A 11 -2.53 6.94 -1.64
N CYS A 12 -2.71 8.00 -2.44
CA CYS A 12 -2.79 9.35 -1.91
C CYS A 12 -4.13 9.53 -1.22
N VAL A 13 -4.09 9.77 0.09
CA VAL A 13 -5.29 10.13 0.86
C VAL A 13 -5.56 11.62 0.64
N LYS A 14 -6.83 12.03 0.71
CA LYS A 14 -7.28 13.43 0.53
C LYS A 14 -6.56 14.44 1.43
N ARG A 15 -5.90 13.98 2.49
CA ARG A 15 -5.01 14.77 3.33
C ARG A 15 -3.57 14.30 3.16
N CYS A 16 -2.67 15.24 2.90
CA CYS A 16 -1.23 15.00 2.69
C CYS A 16 -0.50 14.52 3.96
N ASP A 17 -1.13 14.56 5.13
CA ASP A 17 -0.56 14.06 6.39
C ASP A 17 -0.62 12.53 6.49
N ARG A 18 -1.26 11.84 5.54
CA ARG A 18 -1.53 10.40 5.63
C ARG A 18 -1.11 9.68 4.36
N VAL A 19 -0.25 8.70 4.53
CA VAL A 19 0.18 7.81 3.46
C VAL A 19 -0.42 6.43 3.71
N LYS A 20 -1.09 5.88 2.70
CA LYS A 20 -1.59 4.50 2.68
C LYS A 20 -0.87 3.72 1.60
N ALA A 21 -0.32 2.56 1.94
CA ALA A 21 0.28 1.67 0.95
C ALA A 21 -0.24 0.24 1.15
N LEU A 22 -0.64 -0.40 0.05
CA LEU A 22 -1.01 -1.82 0.05
C LEU A 22 0.16 -2.60 -0.53
N LEU A 23 0.72 -3.49 0.27
CA LEU A 23 1.84 -4.35 -0.08
C LEU A 23 1.33 -5.77 -0.28
N TRP A 24 1.68 -6.41 -1.40
CA TRP A 24 1.48 -7.84 -1.57
C TRP A 24 2.70 -8.61 -1.06
N GLU A 25 2.51 -9.43 -0.02
CA GLU A 25 3.53 -10.27 0.60
C GLU A 25 3.06 -11.73 0.59
N ASN A 26 3.79 -12.61 -0.10
CA ASN A 26 3.61 -14.07 -0.19
C ASN A 26 2.17 -14.60 -0.31
N ASP A 27 1.40 -14.55 0.77
CA ASP A 27 0.05 -15.12 0.93
C ASP A 27 -1.06 -14.06 1.06
N GLY A 28 -0.72 -12.76 1.05
CA GLY A 28 -1.75 -11.75 1.27
C GLY A 28 -1.34 -10.30 1.10
N PHE A 29 -2.31 -9.44 1.38
CA PHE A 29 -2.14 -8.00 1.36
C PHE A 29 -1.93 -7.44 2.77
N VAL A 30 -0.92 -6.60 2.91
CA VAL A 30 -0.65 -5.81 4.12
C VAL A 30 -0.97 -4.35 3.83
N LEU A 31 -1.81 -3.73 4.66
CA LEU A 31 -2.12 -2.31 4.59
C LEU A 31 -1.22 -1.53 5.56
N LEU A 32 -0.30 -0.75 5.01
CA LEU A 32 0.54 0.18 5.75
C LEU A 32 -0.14 1.55 5.84
N TYR A 33 -0.17 2.12 7.04
CA TYR A 33 -0.71 3.44 7.32
C TYR A 33 0.31 4.26 8.10
N LYS A 34 0.73 5.40 7.55
CA LYS A 34 1.63 6.33 8.24
C LYS A 34 0.99 7.71 8.31
N ARG A 35 0.99 8.29 9.51
CA ARG A 35 0.70 9.70 9.73
C ARG A 35 2.03 10.43 9.84
N MET A 36 2.25 11.43 8.99
CA MET A 36 3.44 12.28 9.01
C MET A 36 3.34 13.32 10.12
#